data_AF-A0A9E6JEM8-F1
#
_entry.id   AF-A0A9E6JEM8-F1
#
_cell.length_a   1.000
_cell.length_b   1.000
_cell.length_c   1.000
_cell.angle_alpha   90.00
_cell.angle_beta   90.00
_cell.angle_gamma   90.00
#
_symmetry.space_group_name_H-M   'P 1'
#
loop_
_entity.id
_entity.type
_entity.pdbx_description
1 polymer ?
#
loop_
_entity_poly.entity_id
_entity_poly.type
_entity_poly.pdbx_seq_one_letter_code
_entity_poly.pdbx_strand_id
1 'polypeptide(L)'
;MASNSGFHHRLRDYILKKHGSINAFCRAVDIKYPAQMTPYLKGKCLPGKKMIERLEKDGADIDWIMTGHMVGEQMSPISDALALSRYRMDIDNLLRQVRLHIGRFEERLKPAIEAYAVLDDAEKIVDLSGSIEKFLGYEPGALEGASLSELIHPEDYAHFRNALQRQTQAEAVLMFYSRFKAGDGSYVNVEWSLSVKRKPMSELNEYAMILRRTDTQLF
;
A
#
# COMPACT_ATOMS: atom_id res chain seq x y z
N MET A 1 27.19 -31.12 -4.20
CA MET A 1 26.81 -30.88 -2.79
C MET A 1 26.41 -29.41 -2.65
N ALA A 2 25.15 -29.08 -2.90
CA ALA A 2 24.63 -27.70 -2.79
C ALA A 2 23.83 -27.60 -1.49
N SER A 3 24.42 -27.02 -0.45
CA SER A 3 23.69 -26.72 0.78
C SER A 3 22.75 -25.54 0.49
N ASN A 4 21.46 -25.86 0.46
CA ASN A 4 20.33 -24.98 0.21
C ASN A 4 20.13 -24.00 1.39
N SER A 5 20.97 -22.97 1.48
CA SER A 5 20.86 -21.92 2.48
C SER A 5 20.13 -20.71 1.86
N GLY A 6 19.01 -20.29 2.43
CA GLY A 6 18.19 -19.20 1.88
C GLY A 6 18.95 -17.88 1.72
N PHE A 7 18.37 -16.90 1.01
CA PHE A 7 19.00 -15.60 0.70
C PHE A 7 19.82 -14.98 1.85
N HIS A 8 19.29 -15.01 3.08
CA HIS A 8 19.93 -14.43 4.27
C HIS A 8 21.27 -15.08 4.63
N HIS A 9 21.44 -16.37 4.34
CA HIS A 9 22.73 -17.06 4.50
C HIS A 9 23.72 -16.62 3.42
N ARG A 10 23.30 -16.60 2.15
CA ARG A 10 24.18 -16.19 1.04
C ARG A 10 24.61 -14.73 1.16
N LEU A 11 23.71 -13.83 1.57
CA LEU A 11 24.05 -12.44 1.88
C LEU A 11 25.08 -12.36 3.00
N ARG A 12 24.90 -13.12 4.09
CA ARG A 12 25.86 -13.15 5.20
C ARG A 12 27.21 -13.67 4.74
N ASP A 13 27.23 -14.75 3.95
CA ASP A 13 28.45 -15.36 3.43
C ASP A 13 29.21 -14.41 2.51
N TYR A 14 28.50 -13.70 1.62
CA TYR A 14 29.08 -12.66 0.77
C TYR A 14 29.74 -11.56 1.62
N ILE A 15 29.01 -11.01 2.58
CA ILE A 15 29.48 -9.92 3.45
C ILE A 15 30.73 -10.36 4.23
N LEU A 16 30.70 -11.55 4.83
CA LEU A 16 31.81 -12.06 5.62
C LEU A 16 33.03 -12.38 4.75
N LYS A 17 32.85 -12.96 3.56
CA LYS A 17 33.94 -13.26 2.64
C LYS A 17 34.62 -12.01 2.11
N LYS A 18 33.85 -10.98 1.74
CA LYS A 18 34.38 -9.77 1.11
C LYS A 18 34.87 -8.73 2.12
N HIS A 19 34.10 -8.49 3.18
CA HIS A 19 34.35 -7.39 4.12
C HIS A 19 34.79 -7.85 5.52
N GLY A 20 34.75 -9.16 5.81
CA GLY A 20 35.13 -9.74 7.10
C GLY A 20 34.13 -9.50 8.25
N SER A 21 33.31 -8.44 8.19
CA SER A 21 32.26 -8.17 9.17
C SER A 21 31.11 -7.35 8.58
N ILE A 22 29.93 -7.46 9.20
CA ILE A 22 28.75 -6.66 8.83
C ILE A 22 29.03 -5.17 8.98
N ASN A 23 29.78 -4.76 10.00
CA ASN A 23 30.13 -3.37 10.24
C ASN A 23 31.09 -2.80 9.18
N ALA A 24 32.01 -3.62 8.67
CA ALA A 24 32.89 -3.22 7.57
C ALA A 24 32.09 -3.02 6.27
N PHE A 25 31.20 -3.96 5.94
CA PHE A 25 30.29 -3.82 4.81
C PHE A 25 29.43 -2.55 4.93
N CYS A 26 28.81 -2.30 6.10
CA CYS A 26 27.98 -1.11 6.28
C CYS A 26 28.75 0.19 6.05
N ARG A 27 30.03 0.26 6.42
CA ARG A 27 30.90 1.41 6.12
C ARG A 27 31.22 1.51 4.63
N ALA A 28 31.46 0.39 3.96
CA ALA A 28 31.80 0.37 2.53
C ALA A 28 30.63 0.82 1.64
N VAL A 29 29.38 0.49 2.00
CA VAL A 29 28.18 0.80 1.19
C VAL A 29 27.34 1.96 1.74
N ASP A 30 27.90 2.78 2.64
CA ASP A 30 27.26 3.96 3.23
C ASP A 30 25.90 3.64 3.93
N ILE A 31 25.91 2.60 4.76
CA ILE A 31 24.84 2.29 5.71
C ILE A 31 25.20 2.87 7.06
N LYS A 32 24.54 3.99 7.41
CA LYS A 32 24.77 4.73 8.65
C LYS A 32 24.55 3.90 9.93
N TYR A 33 23.60 2.97 9.91
CA TYR A 33 23.24 2.15 11.09
C TYR A 33 23.27 0.66 10.75
N PRO A 34 24.25 -0.12 11.24
CA PRO A 34 24.34 -1.56 10.97
C PRO A 34 23.10 -2.36 11.37
N ALA A 35 22.32 -1.85 12.34
CA ALA A 35 21.04 -2.44 12.74
C ALA A 35 20.04 -2.60 11.58
N GLN A 36 20.12 -1.74 10.54
CA GLN A 36 19.31 -1.84 9.32
C GLN A 36 19.52 -3.16 8.57
N MET A 37 20.66 -3.84 8.77
CA MET A 37 20.93 -5.14 8.15
C MET A 37 20.22 -6.31 8.83
N THR A 38 19.74 -6.13 10.07
CA THR A 38 19.20 -7.20 10.90
C THR A 38 17.99 -7.91 10.27
N PRO A 39 17.00 -7.23 9.68
CA PRO A 39 15.86 -7.88 9.04
C PRO A 39 16.27 -8.79 7.87
N TYR A 40 17.22 -8.36 7.05
CA TYR A 40 17.72 -9.12 5.90
C TYR A 40 18.52 -10.35 6.35
N LEU A 41 19.43 -10.17 7.32
CA LEU A 41 20.29 -11.24 7.84
C LEU A 41 19.53 -12.30 8.67
N LYS A 42 18.32 -11.96 9.13
CA LYS A 42 17.37 -12.88 9.79
C LYS A 42 16.33 -13.45 8.81
N GLY A 43 16.36 -13.08 7.53
CA GLY A 43 15.40 -13.55 6.52
C GLY A 43 13.98 -13.00 6.66
N LYS A 44 13.78 -11.94 7.45
CA LYS A 44 12.46 -11.30 7.65
C LYS A 44 12.06 -10.36 6.52
N CYS A 45 12.99 -9.95 5.67
CA CYS A 45 12.78 -9.00 4.59
C CYS A 45 13.74 -9.30 3.45
N LEU A 46 13.28 -9.11 2.20
CA LEU A 46 14.13 -9.14 1.01
C LEU A 46 14.65 -7.72 0.69
N PRO A 47 15.84 -7.57 0.08
CA PRO A 47 16.37 -6.28 -0.32
C PRO A 47 15.42 -5.57 -1.29
N GLY A 48 15.07 -4.31 -0.97
CA GLY A 48 14.43 -3.42 -1.94
C GLY A 48 15.45 -2.81 -2.90
N LYS A 49 14.95 -2.07 -3.90
CA LYS A 49 15.75 -1.44 -4.97
C LYS A 49 17.03 -0.75 -4.48
N LYS A 50 16.93 0.14 -3.48
CA LYS A 50 18.10 0.86 -2.93
C LYS A 50 19.19 -0.05 -2.35
N MET A 51 18.79 -1.18 -1.75
CA MET A 51 19.73 -2.12 -1.16
C MET A 51 20.38 -3.00 -2.23
N ILE A 52 19.62 -3.37 -3.27
CA ILE A 52 20.15 -4.07 -4.45
C ILE A 52 21.21 -3.20 -5.13
N GLU A 53 20.91 -1.93 -5.41
CA GLU A 53 21.87 -0.99 -6.02
C GLU A 53 23.18 -0.85 -5.21
N ARG A 54 23.10 -0.92 -3.87
CA ARG A 54 24.28 -0.88 -2.99
C ARG A 54 25.12 -2.14 -3.12
N LEU A 55 24.48 -3.31 -3.15
CA LEU A 55 25.13 -4.60 -3.33
C LEU A 55 25.77 -4.71 -4.72
N GLU A 56 25.10 -4.24 -5.76
CA GLU A 56 25.64 -4.21 -7.14
C GLU A 56 26.86 -3.30 -7.25
N LYS A 57 26.83 -2.09 -6.66
CA LYS A 57 28.00 -1.20 -6.60
C LYS A 57 29.15 -1.79 -5.81
N ASP A 58 28.83 -2.61 -4.81
CA ASP A 58 29.80 -3.42 -4.08
C ASP A 58 30.22 -4.68 -4.88
N GLY A 59 29.75 -4.88 -6.11
CA GLY A 59 30.14 -6.01 -6.96
C GLY A 59 29.62 -7.35 -6.47
N ALA A 60 28.49 -7.35 -5.77
CA ALA A 60 27.78 -8.57 -5.41
C ALA A 60 27.09 -9.18 -6.63
N ASP A 61 27.15 -10.50 -6.77
CA ASP A 61 26.29 -11.24 -7.69
C ASP A 61 24.88 -11.33 -7.08
N ILE A 62 23.98 -10.47 -7.55
CA ILE A 62 22.61 -10.37 -7.03
C ILE A 62 21.83 -11.64 -7.33
N ASP A 63 22.00 -12.22 -8.51
CA ASP A 63 21.28 -13.43 -8.90
C ASP A 63 21.69 -14.60 -8.01
N TRP A 64 22.99 -14.76 -7.72
CA TRP A 64 23.45 -15.77 -6.78
C TRP A 64 22.95 -15.51 -5.36
N ILE A 65 23.02 -14.27 -4.88
CA ILE A 65 22.53 -13.93 -3.54
C ILE A 65 21.02 -14.23 -3.43
N MET A 66 20.23 -13.83 -4.41
CA MET A 66 18.76 -13.92 -4.38
C MET A 66 18.26 -15.34 -4.65
N THR A 67 18.83 -16.01 -5.63
CA THR A 67 18.32 -17.30 -6.14
C THR A 67 19.19 -18.49 -5.77
N GLY A 68 20.50 -18.27 -5.56
CA GLY A 68 21.49 -19.32 -5.37
C GLY A 68 22.18 -19.76 -6.67
N HIS A 69 21.79 -19.21 -7.82
CA HIS A 69 22.36 -19.52 -9.13
C HIS A 69 23.47 -18.51 -9.50
N MET A 70 24.67 -18.99 -9.84
CA MET A 70 25.76 -18.12 -10.29
C MET A 70 25.57 -17.71 -11.75
N VAL A 71 25.88 -16.44 -12.07
CA VAL A 71 25.91 -15.97 -13.46
C VAL A 71 26.98 -16.75 -14.22
N GLY A 72 26.56 -17.65 -15.12
CA GLY A 72 27.45 -18.48 -15.95
C GLY A 72 27.21 -20.00 -15.87
N GLU A 73 26.48 -20.49 -14.87
CA GLU A 73 25.90 -21.84 -14.91
C GLU A 73 24.67 -21.81 -15.82
N GLN A 74 24.88 -21.79 -17.14
CA GLN A 74 23.77 -21.75 -18.09
C GLN A 74 22.92 -23.02 -17.98
N MET A 75 21.75 -22.88 -17.37
CA MET A 75 20.58 -23.59 -17.85
C MET A 75 20.30 -23.08 -19.28
N SER A 76 19.83 -23.95 -20.18
CA SER A 76 19.54 -23.55 -21.56
C SER A 76 18.69 -22.28 -21.60
N PRO A 77 18.91 -21.31 -22.50
CA PRO A 77 18.04 -20.14 -22.67
C PRO A 77 16.56 -20.50 -22.82
N ILE A 78 16.27 -21.71 -23.33
CA ILE A 78 14.91 -22.27 -23.43
C ILE A 78 14.39 -22.73 -22.06
N SER A 79 15.24 -23.32 -21.22
CA SER A 79 14.90 -23.70 -19.85
C SER A 79 14.69 -22.47 -18.96
N ASP A 80 15.47 -21.40 -19.14
CA ASP A 80 15.26 -20.10 -18.49
C ASP A 80 13.96 -19.44 -18.97
N ALA A 81 13.71 -19.46 -20.29
CA ALA A 81 12.43 -18.99 -20.84
C ALA A 81 11.24 -19.81 -20.33
N LEU A 82 11.40 -21.11 -20.10
CA LEU A 82 10.38 -21.97 -19.52
C LEU A 82 10.16 -21.66 -18.03
N ALA A 83 11.22 -21.41 -17.27
CA ALA A 83 11.12 -20.97 -15.87
C ALA A 83 10.40 -19.62 -15.75
N LEU A 84 10.76 -18.65 -16.60
CA LEU A 84 10.06 -17.36 -16.72
C LEU A 84 8.60 -17.53 -17.13
N SER A 85 8.33 -18.43 -18.08
CA SER A 85 6.95 -18.75 -18.50
C SER A 85 6.15 -19.36 -17.36
N ARG A 86 6.77 -20.21 -16.53
CA ARG A 86 6.14 -20.78 -15.33
C ARG A 86 5.84 -19.71 -14.29
N TYR A 87 6.79 -18.83 -13.99
CA TYR A 87 6.53 -17.70 -13.09
C TYR A 87 5.42 -16.79 -13.61
N ARG A 88 5.37 -16.54 -14.92
CA ARG A 88 4.29 -15.77 -15.54
C ARG A 88 2.94 -16.47 -15.39
N MET A 89 2.86 -17.77 -15.63
CA MET A 89 1.63 -18.56 -15.39
C MET A 89 1.23 -18.57 -13.92
N ASP A 90 2.18 -18.69 -12.99
CA ASP A 90 1.92 -18.66 -11.55
C ASP A 90 1.39 -17.29 -11.11
N ILE A 91 1.98 -16.20 -11.61
CA ILE A 91 1.48 -14.83 -11.38
C ILE A 91 0.08 -14.67 -11.97
N ASP A 92 -0.16 -15.11 -13.21
CA ASP A 92 -1.47 -15.03 -13.85
C ASP A 92 -2.53 -15.82 -13.08
N ASN A 93 -2.16 -17.02 -12.60
CA ASN A 93 -3.02 -17.87 -11.78
C ASN A 93 -3.30 -17.25 -10.41
N LEU A 94 -2.30 -16.66 -9.74
CA LEU A 94 -2.47 -15.95 -8.47
C LEU A 94 -3.36 -14.73 -8.66
N LEU A 95 -3.11 -13.90 -9.68
CA LEU A 95 -3.96 -12.75 -10.01
C LEU A 95 -5.38 -13.17 -10.34
N ARG A 96 -5.57 -14.32 -11.02
CA ARG A 96 -6.89 -14.89 -11.27
C ARG A 96 -7.54 -15.37 -9.98
N GLN A 97 -6.81 -16.04 -9.09
CA GLN A 97 -7.34 -16.48 -7.81
C GLN A 97 -7.72 -15.30 -6.92
N VAL A 98 -6.90 -14.26 -6.85
CA VAL A 98 -7.21 -13.03 -6.12
C VAL A 98 -8.47 -12.39 -6.71
N ARG A 99 -8.57 -12.23 -8.03
CA ARG A 99 -9.78 -11.72 -8.69
C ARG A 99 -11.02 -12.57 -8.41
N LEU A 100 -10.91 -13.90 -8.44
CA LEU A 100 -12.02 -14.81 -8.13
C LEU A 100 -12.40 -14.81 -6.64
N HIS A 101 -11.45 -14.57 -5.73
CA HIS A 101 -11.77 -14.40 -4.32
C HIS A 101 -12.43 -13.05 -4.10
N ILE A 102 -11.88 -11.96 -4.65
CA ILE A 102 -12.51 -10.62 -4.62
C ILE A 102 -13.93 -10.70 -5.19
N GLY A 103 -14.13 -11.25 -6.38
CA GLY A 103 -15.47 -11.39 -6.97
C GLY A 103 -16.44 -12.25 -6.15
N ARG A 104 -15.97 -13.33 -5.50
CA ARG A 104 -16.79 -14.14 -4.59
C ARG A 104 -17.08 -13.43 -3.25
N PHE A 105 -16.17 -12.58 -2.79
CA PHE A 105 -16.41 -11.69 -1.64
C PHE A 105 -17.42 -10.59 -2.02
N GLU A 106 -17.31 -10.00 -3.21
CA GLU A 106 -18.21 -8.97 -3.75
C GLU A 106 -19.64 -9.48 -3.88
N GLU A 107 -19.88 -10.71 -4.34
CA GLU A 107 -21.23 -11.29 -4.43
C GLU A 107 -21.93 -11.42 -3.07
N ARG A 108 -21.18 -11.60 -1.98
CA ARG A 108 -21.71 -11.69 -0.60
C ARG A 108 -21.79 -10.32 0.10
N LEU A 109 -21.14 -9.30 -0.46
CA LEU A 109 -21.04 -7.91 0.05
C LEU A 109 -21.83 -6.88 -0.78
N LYS A 110 -22.69 -7.33 -1.71
CA LYS A 110 -23.61 -6.51 -2.53
C LYS A 110 -24.66 -5.74 -1.68
N PRO A 111 -24.28 -4.83 -0.76
CA PRO A 111 -24.53 -3.42 -1.04
C PRO A 111 -23.65 -2.43 -0.22
N ALA A 112 -22.31 -2.57 -0.17
CA ALA A 112 -21.57 -1.83 0.87
C ALA A 112 -20.96 -0.48 0.45
N ILE A 113 -20.48 -0.30 -0.79
CA ILE A 113 -19.68 0.87 -1.18
C ILE A 113 -20.16 1.39 -2.55
N GLU A 114 -20.76 2.58 -2.57
CA GLU A 114 -21.21 3.26 -3.81
C GLU A 114 -20.20 4.31 -4.28
N ALA A 115 -19.38 4.84 -3.37
CA ALA A 115 -18.26 5.68 -3.71
C ALA A 115 -17.08 5.52 -2.75
N TYR A 116 -15.91 5.90 -3.21
CA TYR A 116 -14.66 5.93 -2.45
C TYR A 116 -13.94 7.26 -2.71
N ALA A 117 -13.23 7.76 -1.70
CA ALA A 117 -12.32 8.89 -1.84
C ALA A 117 -11.19 8.83 -0.80
N VAL A 118 -10.03 9.36 -1.17
CA VAL A 118 -8.87 9.61 -0.31
C VAL A 118 -8.80 11.10 0.02
N LEU A 119 -8.48 11.40 1.27
CA LEU A 119 -8.25 12.76 1.75
C LEU A 119 -6.81 12.93 2.26
N ASP A 120 -6.27 14.14 2.14
CA ASP A 120 -5.03 14.53 2.80
C ASP A 120 -5.24 14.85 4.29
N ASP A 121 -4.15 15.21 4.97
CA ASP A 121 -4.15 15.59 6.39
C ASP A 121 -4.98 16.86 6.69
N ALA A 122 -5.28 17.66 5.67
CA ALA A 122 -6.13 18.85 5.73
C ALA A 122 -7.59 18.57 5.31
N GLU A 123 -7.97 17.30 5.18
CA GLU A 123 -9.31 16.83 4.78
C GLU A 123 -9.73 17.30 3.38
N LYS A 124 -8.75 17.53 2.51
CA LYS A 124 -9.00 17.84 1.10
C LYS A 124 -9.01 16.57 0.29
N ILE A 125 -9.91 16.51 -0.68
CA ILE A 125 -9.98 15.38 -1.60
C ILE A 125 -8.72 15.35 -2.47
N VAL A 126 -8.00 14.23 -2.40
CA VAL A 126 -6.84 13.93 -3.25
C VAL A 126 -7.20 12.90 -4.31
N ASP A 127 -8.39 12.28 -4.22
CA ASP A 127 -8.69 11.06 -4.97
C ASP A 127 -8.76 11.22 -6.49
N LEU A 128 -8.18 10.22 -7.16
CA LEU A 128 -7.87 10.13 -8.59
C LEU A 128 -8.92 9.32 -9.38
N SER A 129 -9.96 8.80 -8.71
CA SER A 129 -10.93 7.87 -9.31
C SER A 129 -12.17 8.54 -9.93
N GLY A 130 -12.51 9.77 -9.51
CA GLY A 130 -13.76 10.45 -9.88
C GLY A 130 -15.04 9.79 -9.32
N SER A 131 -14.92 8.79 -8.45
CA SER A 131 -16.07 8.03 -7.96
C SER A 131 -17.02 8.87 -7.11
N ILE A 132 -16.48 9.74 -6.24
CA ILE A 132 -17.27 10.63 -5.40
C ILE A 132 -18.01 11.70 -6.22
N GLU A 133 -17.37 12.22 -7.27
CA GLU A 133 -17.97 13.20 -8.18
C GLU A 133 -19.18 12.61 -8.87
N LYS A 134 -19.03 11.42 -9.45
CA LYS A 134 -20.15 10.68 -10.06
C LYS A 134 -21.26 10.38 -9.06
N PHE A 135 -20.90 10.02 -7.83
CA PHE A 135 -21.85 9.69 -6.77
C PHE A 135 -22.67 10.90 -6.28
N LEU A 136 -22.05 12.07 -6.18
CA LEU A 136 -22.68 13.33 -5.78
C LEU A 136 -23.19 14.17 -6.97
N GLY A 137 -22.93 13.77 -8.21
CA GLY A 137 -23.33 14.48 -9.42
C GLY A 137 -22.51 15.74 -9.73
N TYR A 138 -21.23 15.77 -9.35
CA TYR A 138 -20.30 16.82 -9.76
C TYR A 138 -19.64 16.48 -11.10
N GLU A 139 -19.20 17.52 -11.81
CA GLU A 139 -18.38 17.37 -13.01
C GLU A 139 -17.01 16.76 -12.67
N PRO A 140 -16.40 15.99 -13.59
CA PRO A 140 -15.08 15.41 -13.38
C PRO A 140 -14.01 16.47 -13.05
N GLY A 141 -13.26 16.23 -11.98
CA GLY A 141 -12.21 17.14 -11.48
C GLY A 141 -12.71 18.34 -10.67
N ALA A 142 -14.03 18.50 -10.50
CA ALA A 142 -14.58 19.62 -9.73
C ALA A 142 -14.30 19.51 -8.22
N LEU A 143 -14.04 18.30 -7.71
CA LEU A 143 -13.79 18.07 -6.28
C LEU A 143 -12.31 17.90 -5.95
N GLU A 144 -11.40 17.98 -6.91
CA GLU A 144 -9.96 17.90 -6.65
C GLU A 144 -9.51 19.06 -5.75
N GLY A 145 -8.93 18.73 -4.59
CA GLY A 145 -8.51 19.70 -3.59
C GLY A 145 -9.63 20.38 -2.81
N ALA A 146 -10.90 20.04 -3.05
CA ALA A 146 -12.04 20.56 -2.31
C ALA A 146 -12.01 20.07 -0.86
N SER A 147 -12.38 20.94 0.07
CA SER A 147 -12.45 20.59 1.50
C SER A 147 -13.72 19.79 1.78
N LEU A 148 -13.60 18.76 2.63
CA LEU A 148 -14.76 17.99 3.09
C LEU A 148 -15.82 18.88 3.80
N SER A 149 -15.39 19.99 4.41
CA SER A 149 -16.28 20.96 5.05
C SER A 149 -17.24 21.67 4.09
N GLU A 150 -16.90 21.74 2.80
CA GLU A 150 -17.74 22.34 1.76
C GLU A 150 -18.77 21.36 1.21
N LEU A 151 -18.50 20.06 1.38
CA LEU A 151 -19.31 18.96 0.88
C LEU A 151 -20.26 18.39 1.92
N ILE A 152 -19.97 18.53 3.21
CA ILE A 152 -20.82 18.03 4.29
C ILE A 152 -21.59 19.21 4.89
N HIS A 153 -22.87 18.99 5.21
CA HIS A 153 -23.69 19.98 5.91
C HIS A 153 -22.97 20.47 7.19
N PRO A 154 -22.96 21.79 7.49
CA PRO A 154 -22.11 22.35 8.56
C PRO A 154 -22.31 21.71 9.93
N GLU A 155 -23.55 21.37 10.28
CA GLU A 155 -23.86 20.67 11.53
C GLU A 155 -23.22 19.28 11.58
N ASP A 156 -23.36 18.51 10.50
CA ASP A 156 -22.87 17.13 10.43
C ASP A 156 -21.33 17.12 10.38
N TYR A 157 -20.73 18.11 9.71
CA TYR A 157 -19.29 18.32 9.69
C TYR A 157 -18.74 18.63 11.10
N ALA A 158 -19.43 19.45 11.89
CA ALA A 158 -19.03 19.71 13.27
C ALA A 158 -19.05 18.43 14.14
N HIS A 159 -20.06 17.55 13.95
CA HIS A 159 -20.12 16.26 14.63
C HIS A 159 -18.96 15.34 14.22
N PHE A 160 -18.71 15.24 12.91
CA PHE A 160 -17.57 14.51 12.35
C PHE A 160 -16.24 15.00 12.96
N ARG A 161 -15.99 16.31 12.96
CA ARG A 161 -14.73 16.88 13.47
C ARG A 161 -14.52 16.60 14.96
N ASN A 162 -15.58 16.68 15.76
CA ASN A 162 -15.51 16.33 17.18
C ASN A 162 -15.17 14.85 17.40
N ALA A 163 -15.74 13.95 16.59
CA ALA A 163 -15.41 12.53 16.66
C ALA A 163 -13.96 12.26 16.24
N LEU A 164 -13.50 12.89 15.15
CA LEU A 164 -12.13 12.75 14.65
C LEU A 164 -11.10 13.26 15.66
N GLN A 165 -11.35 14.39 16.33
CA GLN A 165 -10.45 14.93 17.36
C GLN A 165 -10.32 14.03 18.59
N ARG A 166 -11.37 13.26 18.92
CA ARG A 166 -11.35 12.33 20.05
C ARG A 166 -10.63 11.03 19.72
N GLN A 167 -10.32 10.79 18.44
CA GLN A 167 -9.67 9.56 18.01
C GLN A 167 -8.18 9.61 18.36
N THR A 168 -7.72 8.65 19.18
CA THR A 168 -6.34 8.57 19.65
C THR A 168 -5.54 7.40 19.06
N GLN A 169 -6.20 6.47 18.38
CA GLN A 169 -5.53 5.31 17.77
C GLN A 169 -4.89 5.68 16.43
N ALA A 170 -3.71 5.10 16.16
CA ALA A 170 -2.96 5.30 14.92
C ALA A 170 -3.65 4.69 13.68
N GLU A 171 -4.50 3.69 13.89
CA GLU A 171 -5.37 3.10 12.88
C GLU A 171 -6.78 2.98 13.46
N ALA A 172 -7.78 3.52 12.77
CA ALA A 172 -9.16 3.55 13.24
C ALA A 172 -10.15 3.58 12.08
N VAL A 173 -11.36 3.06 12.32
CA VAL A 173 -12.49 3.22 11.41
C VAL A 173 -13.64 3.86 12.17
N LEU A 174 -14.13 5.00 11.66
CA LEU A 174 -15.25 5.75 12.20
C LEU A 174 -16.43 5.66 11.23
N MET A 175 -17.66 5.59 11.74
CA MET A 175 -18.87 5.57 10.92
C MET A 175 -19.75 6.78 11.22
N PHE A 176 -20.34 7.34 10.17
CA PHE A 176 -21.14 8.56 10.22
C PHE A 176 -22.36 8.46 9.31
N TYR A 177 -23.38 9.23 9.67
CA TYR A 177 -24.49 9.55 8.80
C TYR A 177 -24.49 11.06 8.64
N SER A 178 -24.45 11.54 7.39
CA SER A 178 -24.32 12.98 7.12
C SER A 178 -25.01 13.35 5.81
N ARG A 179 -25.45 14.61 5.75
CA ARG A 179 -25.97 15.23 4.54
C ARG A 179 -24.80 15.74 3.71
N PHE A 180 -24.61 15.18 2.52
CA PHE A 180 -23.63 15.65 1.54
C PHE A 180 -24.28 16.53 0.50
N LYS A 181 -23.61 17.63 0.15
CA LYS A 181 -24.02 18.56 -0.89
C LYS A 181 -23.70 17.98 -2.26
N ALA A 182 -24.72 17.76 -3.07
CA ALA A 182 -24.62 17.34 -4.46
C ALA A 182 -24.21 18.50 -5.39
N GLY A 183 -23.80 18.18 -6.62
CA GLY A 183 -23.37 19.17 -7.62
C GLY A 183 -24.45 20.18 -8.02
N ASP A 184 -25.72 19.83 -7.86
CA ASP A 184 -26.87 20.73 -8.04
C ASP A 184 -27.19 21.60 -6.81
N GLY A 185 -26.45 21.42 -5.72
CA GLY A 185 -26.62 22.12 -4.45
C GLY A 185 -27.63 21.49 -3.49
N SER A 186 -28.32 20.41 -3.87
CA SER A 186 -29.19 19.66 -2.97
C SER A 186 -28.39 18.86 -1.94
N TYR A 187 -29.04 18.41 -0.87
CA TYR A 187 -28.41 17.52 0.11
C TYR A 187 -28.90 16.08 -0.08
N VAL A 188 -27.94 15.16 -0.06
CA VAL A 188 -28.14 13.71 -0.14
C VAL A 188 -27.75 13.10 1.19
N ASN A 189 -28.60 12.23 1.75
CA ASN A 189 -28.26 11.48 2.96
C ASN A 189 -27.29 10.37 2.63
N VAL A 190 -26.15 10.37 3.33
CA VAL A 190 -25.05 9.45 3.08
C VAL A 190 -24.64 8.79 4.40
N GLU A 191 -24.59 7.47 4.36
CA GLU A 191 -23.85 6.67 5.33
C GLU A 191 -22.42 6.51 4.83
N TRP A 192 -21.44 6.85 5.66
CA TRP A 192 -20.04 6.79 5.25
C TRP A 192 -19.14 6.35 6.39
N SER A 193 -18.05 5.68 6.03
CA SER A 193 -17.01 5.27 6.97
C SER A 193 -15.70 5.93 6.62
N LEU A 194 -14.97 6.40 7.62
CA LEU A 194 -13.64 6.99 7.51
C LEU A 194 -12.60 6.06 8.13
N SER A 195 -11.69 5.56 7.32
CA SER A 195 -10.45 4.92 7.75
C SER A 195 -9.39 5.99 7.99
N VAL A 196 -8.80 5.98 9.17
CA VAL A 196 -7.68 6.84 9.57
C VAL A 196 -6.43 5.98 9.62
N LYS A 197 -5.38 6.37 8.90
CA LYS A 197 -4.09 5.68 8.93
C LYS A 197 -2.94 6.66 9.01
N ARG A 198 -2.01 6.42 9.93
CA ARG A 198 -0.78 7.22 10.00
C ARG A 198 0.16 6.90 8.84
N LYS A 199 0.66 7.92 8.15
CA LYS A 199 1.63 7.74 7.07
C LYS A 199 2.95 7.20 7.65
N PRO A 200 3.59 6.19 7.01
CA PRO A 200 4.86 5.65 7.49
C PRO A 200 5.92 6.75 7.64
N MET A 201 6.63 6.76 8.77
CA MET A 201 7.69 7.75 9.06
C MET A 201 7.22 9.22 9.06
N SER A 202 5.93 9.48 9.29
CA SER A 202 5.35 10.82 9.38
C SER A 202 4.43 10.95 10.61
N GLU A 203 4.22 12.19 11.05
CA GLU A 203 3.15 12.55 12.01
C GLU A 203 1.81 12.81 11.30
N LEU A 204 1.80 12.84 9.96
CA LEU A 204 0.61 13.09 9.17
C LEU A 204 -0.23 11.83 8.99
N ASN A 205 -1.54 12.03 8.90
CA ASN A 205 -2.49 10.97 8.58
C ASN A 205 -2.82 10.98 7.08
N GLU A 206 -3.27 9.82 6.61
CA GLU A 206 -4.00 9.64 5.37
C GLU A 206 -5.39 9.14 5.74
N TYR A 207 -6.40 9.65 5.05
CA TYR A 207 -7.76 9.23 5.27
C TYR A 207 -8.34 8.60 4.02
N ALA A 208 -9.10 7.54 4.19
CA ALA A 208 -9.86 6.92 3.12
C ALA A 208 -11.31 6.81 3.57
N MET A 209 -12.24 7.24 2.72
CA MET A 209 -13.66 7.16 3.00
C MET A 209 -14.40 6.33 1.96
N ILE A 210 -15.39 5.59 2.43
CA ILE A 210 -16.36 4.87 1.62
C ILE A 210 -17.75 5.44 1.91
N LEU A 211 -18.57 5.59 0.87
CA LEU A 211 -19.86 6.26 0.95
C LEU A 211 -20.96 5.40 0.31
N ARG A 212 -22.17 5.51 0.86
CA ARG A 212 -23.39 4.89 0.36
C ARG A 212 -24.59 5.78 0.61
N ARG A 213 -25.49 5.92 -0.37
CA ARG A 213 -26.77 6.62 -0.14
C ARG A 213 -27.63 5.85 0.85
N THR A 214 -28.38 6.57 1.66
CA THR A 214 -29.32 5.95 2.59
C THR A 214 -30.63 6.73 2.61
N ASP A 215 -31.74 5.99 2.57
CA ASP A 215 -33.08 6.55 2.72
C ASP A 215 -33.44 6.79 4.20
N THR A 216 -32.55 6.41 5.11
CA THR A 216 -32.75 6.60 6.55
C THR A 216 -32.75 8.11 6.84
N GLN A 217 -33.91 8.62 7.24
CA GLN A 217 -34.04 9.99 7.73
C GLN A 217 -33.21 10.13 9.00
N LEU A 218 -32.29 11.09 9.00
CA LEU A 218 -31.59 11.54 10.21
C LEU A 218 -32.61 12.24 11.11
N PHE A 219 -32.70 11.80 12.37
CA PHE A 219 -33.63 12.27 13.39
C PHE A 219 -33.60 13.79 13.59
#